data_AF-A0A3A8NEK0-F1
#
_entry.id   AF-A0A3A8NEK0-F1
#
_cell.length_a   1.000
_cell.length_b   1.000
_cell.length_c   1.000
_cell.angle_alpha   90.00
_cell.angle_beta   90.00
_cell.angle_gamma   90.00
#
_symmetry.space_group_name_H-M   'P 1'
#
loop_
_entity.id
_entity.type
_entity.pdbx_description
1 polymer ?
#
loop_
_entity_poly.entity_id
_entity_poly.type
_entity_poly.pdbx_seq_one_letter_code
_entity_poly.pdbx_strand_id
1 'polypeptide(L)'
;MFGFLKRKKTPSAPVDPLATFDRLIEDLERQAAEVRKSAATLLALKGELSRGVTRYTARLGDIAGRRQTAHDKGDAKGVGVLERDRVQTERLLETTRESLRRAERDSELLLSAAGELGERVADLRIERESASARMAVGGVITDTLREQVERFDRVLALEAARDEVEKAHALADIYREEHLPPKPPERAK
;
A
#
# COMPACT_ATOMS: atom_id res chain seq x y z
N MET A 1 -12.32 0.49 -53.39
CA MET A 1 -10.98 -0.08 -53.21
C MET A 1 -10.28 0.66 -52.08
N PHE A 2 -9.84 -0.08 -51.05
CA PHE A 2 -8.78 0.19 -50.05
C PHE A 2 -8.74 1.55 -49.32
N GLY A 3 -8.58 1.64 -48.00
CA GLY A 3 -8.33 0.64 -46.97
C GLY A 3 -8.18 1.34 -45.60
N PHE A 4 -8.89 0.85 -44.60
CA PHE A 4 -8.81 1.32 -43.22
C PHE A 4 -7.50 0.83 -42.58
N LEU A 5 -6.49 1.71 -42.45
CA LEU A 5 -5.30 1.43 -41.66
C LEU A 5 -5.65 1.48 -40.16
N LYS A 6 -5.90 0.32 -39.55
CA LYS A 6 -5.94 0.16 -38.09
C LYS A 6 -4.54 0.41 -37.52
N ARG A 7 -4.35 1.52 -36.79
CA ARG A 7 -3.21 1.70 -35.88
C ARG A 7 -3.20 0.53 -34.88
N LYS A 8 -2.17 -0.31 -34.94
CA LYS A 8 -1.91 -1.34 -33.91
C LYS A 8 -1.60 -0.62 -32.60
N LYS A 9 -2.46 -0.75 -31.59
CA LYS A 9 -2.14 -0.38 -30.20
C LYS A 9 -0.91 -1.19 -29.80
N THR A 10 0.17 -0.51 -29.45
CA THR A 10 1.32 -1.11 -28.77
C THR A 10 0.82 -1.79 -27.48
N PRO A 11 1.26 -3.02 -27.15
CA PRO A 11 0.88 -3.65 -25.89
C PRO A 11 1.46 -2.81 -24.75
N SER A 12 0.62 -2.36 -23.81
CA SER A 12 1.12 -1.76 -22.58
C SER A 12 2.00 -2.78 -21.87
N ALA A 13 3.20 -2.38 -21.46
CA ALA A 13 4.07 -3.23 -20.65
C ALA A 13 3.28 -3.81 -19.46
N PRO A 14 3.54 -5.07 -19.04
CA PRO A 14 2.87 -5.65 -17.90
C PRO A 14 3.11 -4.76 -16.67
N VAL A 15 2.03 -4.34 -16.02
CA VAL A 15 2.09 -3.55 -14.79
C VAL A 15 2.71 -4.42 -13.70
N ASP A 16 3.82 -3.98 -13.12
CA ASP A 16 4.42 -4.65 -11.97
C ASP A 16 3.47 -4.56 -10.76
N PRO A 17 2.90 -5.68 -10.29
CA PRO A 17 1.97 -5.68 -9.17
C PRO A 17 2.61 -5.21 -7.86
N LEU A 18 3.89 -5.54 -7.64
CA LEU A 18 4.59 -5.14 -6.40
C LEU A 18 4.82 -3.63 -6.39
N ALA A 19 5.25 -3.06 -7.51
CA ALA A 19 5.35 -1.60 -7.65
C ALA A 19 4.01 -0.89 -7.48
N THR A 20 2.89 -1.55 -7.78
CA THR A 20 1.54 -1.01 -7.54
C THR A 20 1.20 -0.99 -6.05
N PHE A 21 1.49 -2.08 -5.33
CA PHE A 21 1.34 -2.11 -3.87
C PHE A 21 2.23 -1.05 -3.20
N ASP A 22 3.50 -0.96 -3.61
CA ASP A 22 4.46 -0.02 -3.02
C ASP A 22 3.98 1.43 -3.17
N ARG A 23 3.45 1.81 -4.33
CA ARG A 23 2.85 3.15 -4.55
C ARG A 23 1.61 3.39 -3.70
N LEU A 24 0.70 2.41 -3.61
CA LEU A 24 -0.51 2.54 -2.80
C LEU A 24 -0.19 2.67 -1.31
N ILE A 25 0.80 1.91 -0.83
CA ILE A 25 1.29 2.02 0.54
C ILE A 25 1.88 3.41 0.78
N GLU A 26 2.75 3.89 -0.11
CA GLU A 26 3.35 5.23 0.02
C GLU A 26 2.30 6.35 0.05
N ASP A 27 1.30 6.28 -0.83
CA ASP A 27 0.21 7.26 -0.89
C ASP A 27 -0.61 7.27 0.40
N LEU A 28 -0.94 6.08 0.94
CA LEU A 28 -1.67 5.97 2.21
C LEU A 28 -0.85 6.42 3.41
N GLU A 29 0.45 6.13 3.44
CA GLU A 29 1.36 6.61 4.49
C GLU A 29 1.48 8.13 4.48
N ARG A 30 1.54 8.73 3.28
CA ARG A 30 1.52 10.19 3.12
C ARG A 30 0.21 10.80 3.61
N GLN A 31 -0.93 10.20 3.25
CA GLN A 31 -2.23 10.64 3.74
C GLN A 31 -2.31 10.54 5.27
N ALA A 32 -1.89 9.41 5.84
CA ALA A 32 -1.87 9.21 7.28
C ALA A 32 -0.98 10.24 8.00
N ALA A 33 0.15 10.62 7.40
CA ALA A 33 1.03 11.65 7.94
C ALA A 33 0.34 13.03 7.98
N GLU A 34 -0.35 13.43 6.91
CA GLU A 34 -1.10 14.70 6.87
C GLU A 34 -2.29 14.71 7.85
N VAL A 35 -2.99 13.58 7.99
CA VAL A 35 -4.06 13.44 9.00
C VAL A 35 -3.50 13.56 10.41
N ARG A 36 -2.39 12.89 10.74
CA ARG A 36 -1.72 13.00 12.05
C ARG A 36 -1.26 14.43 12.32
N LYS A 37 -0.72 15.12 11.32
CA LYS A 37 -0.32 16.52 11.44
C LYS A 37 -1.53 17.41 11.77
N SER A 38 -2.64 17.22 11.06
CA SER A 38 -3.89 17.93 11.32
C SER A 38 -4.43 17.64 12.73
N ALA A 39 -4.43 16.38 13.15
CA ALA A 39 -4.81 15.98 14.51
C ALA A 39 -3.93 16.64 15.58
N ALA A 40 -2.62 16.74 15.36
CA ALA A 40 -1.71 17.41 16.28
C ALA A 40 -2.02 18.91 16.42
N THR A 41 -2.39 19.59 15.33
CA THR A 41 -2.79 21.00 15.40
C THR A 41 -4.09 21.20 16.20
N LEU A 42 -5.07 20.30 16.04
CA LEU A 42 -6.29 20.33 16.85
C LEU A 42 -6.02 20.03 18.33
N LEU A 43 -5.06 19.15 18.63
CA LEU A 43 -4.67 18.89 20.02
C LEU A 43 -4.04 20.12 20.68
N ALA A 44 -3.20 20.86 19.95
CA ALA A 44 -2.66 22.13 20.41
C ALA A 44 -3.77 23.16 20.67
N LEU A 45 -4.69 23.32 19.72
CA LEU A 45 -5.85 24.20 19.85
C LEU A 45 -6.75 23.81 21.03
N LYS A 46 -7.01 22.51 21.24
CA LYS A 46 -7.73 21.99 22.41
C LYS A 46 -7.07 22.43 23.71
N GLY A 47 -5.75 22.34 23.80
CA GLY A 47 -4.99 22.80 24.96
C GLY A 47 -5.16 24.30 25.22
N GLU A 48 -5.12 25.13 24.18
CA GLU A 48 -5.33 26.57 24.29
C GLU A 48 -6.74 26.93 24.73
N LEU A 49 -7.75 26.30 24.12
CA LEU A 49 -9.16 26.49 24.43
C LEU A 49 -9.48 26.05 25.86
N SER A 50 -8.96 24.91 26.30
CA SER A 50 -9.11 24.42 27.67
C SER A 50 -8.54 25.41 28.69
N ARG A 51 -7.31 25.91 28.46
CA ARG A 51 -6.75 27.00 29.27
C ARG A 51 -7.62 28.26 29.23
N GLY A 52 -8.22 28.58 28.08
CA GLY A 52 -9.20 29.66 27.92
C GLY A 52 -10.42 29.49 28.82
N VAL A 53 -11.04 28.29 28.83
CA VAL A 53 -12.17 27.95 29.70
C VAL A 53 -11.81 28.16 31.17
N THR A 54 -10.64 27.68 31.60
CA THR A 54 -10.17 27.88 32.99
C THR A 54 -10.02 29.37 33.31
N ARG A 55 -9.38 30.15 32.44
CA ARG A 55 -9.17 31.60 32.65
C ARG A 55 -10.49 32.36 32.74
N TYR A 56 -11.44 32.12 31.84
CA TYR A 56 -12.73 32.82 31.87
C TYR A 56 -13.58 32.40 33.06
N THR A 57 -13.55 31.12 33.45
CA THR A 57 -14.23 30.64 34.66
C THR A 57 -13.68 31.33 35.91
N ALA A 58 -12.35 31.41 36.05
CA ALA A 58 -11.72 32.12 37.17
C ALA A 58 -12.06 33.61 37.17
N ARG A 59 -12.06 34.25 36.00
CA ARG A 59 -12.45 35.66 35.86
C ARG A 59 -13.90 35.93 36.27
N LEU A 60 -14.83 35.01 35.97
CA LEU A 60 -16.22 35.14 36.45
C LEU A 60 -16.30 35.07 37.98
N GLY A 61 -15.50 34.20 38.61
CA GLY A 61 -15.38 34.16 40.06
C GLY A 61 -14.87 35.48 40.66
N ASP A 62 -13.82 36.07 40.06
CA ASP A 62 -13.30 37.38 40.48
C ASP A 62 -14.34 38.50 40.32
N ILE A 63 -15.00 38.57 39.16
CA ILE A 63 -16.07 39.55 38.89
C ILE A 63 -17.20 39.40 39.92
N ALA A 64 -17.61 38.17 40.23
CA ALA A 64 -18.65 37.92 41.23
C ALA A 64 -18.26 38.45 42.62
N GLY A 65 -17.04 38.18 43.08
CA GLY A 65 -16.53 38.67 44.37
C GLY A 65 -16.43 40.20 44.43
N ARG A 66 -15.89 40.81 43.38
CA ARG A 66 -15.79 42.27 43.26
C ARG A 66 -17.17 42.94 43.19
N ARG A 67 -18.12 42.31 42.50
CA ARG A 67 -19.50 42.82 42.38
C ARG A 67 -20.21 42.79 43.72
N GLN A 68 -20.04 41.72 44.50
CA GLN A 68 -20.56 41.64 45.86
C GLN A 68 -19.97 42.75 46.74
N THR A 69 -18.66 42.97 46.68
CA THR A 69 -18.01 44.04 47.45
C THR A 69 -18.50 45.44 47.05
N ALA A 70 -18.72 45.69 45.75
CA ALA A 70 -19.27 46.96 45.26
C ALA A 70 -20.71 47.16 45.74
N HIS A 71 -21.52 46.10 45.71
CA HIS A 71 -22.88 46.10 46.21
C HIS A 71 -22.93 46.42 47.72
N ASP A 72 -22.10 45.76 48.53
CA ASP A 72 -22.05 45.96 49.98
C ASP A 72 -21.61 47.38 50.37
N LYS A 73 -20.85 48.05 49.50
CA LYS A 73 -20.42 49.45 49.64
C LYS A 73 -21.43 50.47 49.09
N GLY A 74 -22.53 50.02 48.49
CA GLY A 74 -23.51 50.89 47.85
C GLY A 74 -23.04 51.53 46.52
N ASP A 75 -21.98 51.02 45.90
CA ASP A 75 -21.46 51.54 44.63
C ASP A 75 -22.26 50.97 43.43
N ALA A 76 -23.42 51.56 43.18
CA ALA A 76 -24.32 51.16 42.10
C ALA A 76 -23.67 51.24 40.71
N LYS A 77 -22.77 52.21 40.49
CA LYS A 77 -22.06 52.37 39.21
C LYS A 77 -21.05 51.24 39.01
N GLY A 78 -20.29 50.90 40.05
CA GLY A 78 -19.38 49.76 40.07
C GLY A 78 -20.10 48.44 39.78
N VAL A 79 -21.26 48.22 40.42
CA VAL A 79 -22.10 47.04 40.15
C VAL A 79 -22.53 46.98 38.69
N GLY A 80 -23.00 48.09 38.10
CA GLY A 80 -23.43 48.13 36.69
C GLY A 80 -22.30 47.92 35.67
N VAL A 81 -21.06 48.31 35.99
CA VAL A 81 -19.89 47.99 35.15
C VAL A 81 -19.55 46.51 35.24
N LEU A 82 -19.46 45.97 36.46
CA LEU A 82 -19.10 44.57 36.69
C LEU A 82 -20.15 43.60 36.11
N GLU A 83 -21.42 43.99 36.08
CA GLU A 83 -22.47 43.21 35.43
C GLU A 83 -22.28 43.11 33.91
N ARG A 84 -21.86 44.21 33.25
CA ARG A 84 -21.54 44.18 31.81
C ARG A 84 -20.31 43.31 31.52
N ASP A 85 -19.28 43.43 32.37
CA ASP A 85 -18.07 42.60 32.27
C ASP A 85 -18.38 41.11 32.47
N ARG A 86 -19.29 40.78 33.41
CA ARG A 86 -19.80 39.41 33.62
C ARG A 86 -20.43 38.88 32.35
N VAL A 87 -21.41 39.59 31.78
CA VAL A 87 -22.12 39.17 30.57
C VAL A 87 -21.16 38.99 29.39
N GLN A 88 -20.19 39.90 29.21
CA GLN A 88 -19.17 39.75 28.17
C GLN A 88 -18.30 38.51 28.40
N THR A 89 -17.86 38.27 29.63
CA THR A 89 -17.00 37.13 29.97
C THR A 89 -17.76 35.80 29.83
N GLU A 90 -19.05 35.77 30.15
CA GLU A 90 -19.92 34.60 29.95
C GLU A 90 -20.05 34.24 28.47
N ARG A 91 -20.26 35.22 27.61
CA ARG A 91 -20.29 35.00 26.15
C ARG A 91 -18.98 34.41 25.65
N LEU A 92 -17.84 34.95 26.09
CA LEU A 92 -16.52 34.43 25.72
C LEU A 92 -16.30 33.00 26.23
N LEU A 93 -16.76 32.70 27.46
CA LEU A 93 -16.68 31.35 28.04
C LEU A 93 -17.52 30.36 27.22
N GLU A 94 -18.75 30.74 26.86
CA GLU A 94 -19.65 29.93 26.05
C GLU A 94 -19.07 29.63 24.67
N THR A 95 -18.60 30.65 23.94
CA THR A 95 -17.98 30.46 22.62
C THR A 95 -16.71 29.62 22.69
N THR A 96 -15.91 29.77 23.75
CA THR A 96 -14.70 28.96 23.96
C THR A 96 -15.04 27.51 24.25
N ARG A 97 -16.07 27.25 25.07
CA ARG A 97 -16.56 25.89 25.35
C ARG A 97 -17.11 25.21 24.09
N GLU A 98 -17.85 25.95 23.27
CA GLU A 98 -18.34 25.39 22.00
C GLU A 98 -17.20 25.07 21.05
N SER A 99 -16.25 25.98 20.91
CA SER A 99 -15.05 25.75 20.10
C SER A 99 -14.24 24.55 20.61
N LEU A 100 -14.14 24.39 21.94
CA LEU A 100 -13.47 23.25 22.57
C LEU A 100 -14.17 21.93 22.22
N ARG A 101 -15.50 21.86 22.39
CA ARG A 101 -16.29 20.68 22.02
C ARG A 101 -16.16 20.33 20.55
N ARG A 102 -16.09 21.33 19.67
CA ARG A 102 -15.86 21.10 18.24
C ARG A 102 -14.46 20.55 17.98
N ALA A 103 -13.43 21.18 18.54
CA ALA A 103 -12.05 20.71 18.40
C ALA A 103 -11.86 19.29 18.94
N GLU A 104 -12.54 18.93 20.04
CA GLU A 104 -12.53 17.57 20.59
C GLU A 104 -13.13 16.56 19.62
N ARG A 105 -14.33 16.81 19.09
CA ARG A 105 -14.97 15.95 18.08
C ARG A 105 -14.13 15.81 16.82
N ASP A 106 -13.65 16.92 16.29
CA ASP A 106 -12.85 16.92 15.06
C ASP A 106 -11.52 16.16 15.28
N SER A 107 -10.91 16.30 16.47
CA SER A 107 -9.68 15.57 16.81
C SER A 107 -9.90 14.06 16.92
N GLU A 108 -11.03 13.63 17.47
CA GLU A 108 -11.39 12.22 17.57
C GLU A 108 -11.60 11.59 16.19
N LEU A 109 -12.29 12.29 15.29
CA LEU A 109 -12.47 11.85 13.89
C LEU A 109 -11.13 11.71 13.16
N LEU A 110 -10.23 12.69 13.28
CA LEU A 110 -8.92 12.62 12.62
C LEU A 110 -8.04 11.50 13.20
N LEU A 111 -8.09 11.26 14.50
CA LEU A 111 -7.34 10.17 15.13
C LEU A 111 -7.89 8.80 14.69
N SER A 112 -9.21 8.64 14.60
CA SER A 112 -9.84 7.43 14.04
C SER A 112 -9.40 7.18 12.61
N ALA A 113 -9.51 8.21 11.75
CA ALA A 113 -9.10 8.11 10.35
C ALA A 113 -7.60 7.78 10.19
N ALA A 114 -6.74 8.36 11.04
CA ALA A 114 -5.31 8.03 11.05
C ALA A 114 -5.06 6.57 11.47
N GLY A 115 -5.86 6.03 12.40
CA GLY A 115 -5.83 4.64 12.81
C GLY A 115 -6.22 3.70 11.67
N GLU A 116 -7.37 3.96 11.04
CA GLU A 116 -7.89 3.18 9.90
C GLU A 116 -6.90 3.15 8.72
N LEU A 117 -6.28 4.29 8.39
CA LEU A 117 -5.23 4.34 7.37
C LEU A 117 -4.01 3.51 7.77
N GLY A 118 -3.62 3.52 9.05
CA GLY A 118 -2.53 2.73 9.57
C GLY A 118 -2.79 1.22 9.48
N GLU A 119 -3.99 0.78 9.84
CA GLU A 119 -4.43 -0.61 9.69
C GLU A 119 -4.41 -1.04 8.22
N ARG A 120 -4.94 -0.19 7.33
CA ARG A 120 -4.95 -0.50 5.90
C ARG A 120 -3.55 -0.61 5.30
N VAL A 121 -2.61 0.22 5.73
CA VAL A 121 -1.19 0.11 5.35
C VAL A 121 -0.59 -1.20 5.84
N ALA A 122 -0.90 -1.62 7.07
CA ALA A 122 -0.42 -2.89 7.61
C ALA A 122 -0.96 -4.09 6.80
N ASP A 123 -2.25 -4.09 6.48
CA ASP A 123 -2.86 -5.13 5.64
C ASP A 123 -2.21 -5.20 4.26
N LEU A 124 -2.03 -4.05 3.60
CA LEU A 124 -1.41 -3.99 2.27
C LEU A 124 0.04 -4.49 2.29
N ARG A 125 0.79 -4.27 3.37
CA ARG A 125 2.15 -4.81 3.52
C ARG A 125 2.14 -6.34 3.59
N ILE A 126 1.19 -6.92 4.32
CA ILE A 126 1.02 -8.37 4.40
C ILE A 126 0.62 -8.94 3.02
N GLU A 127 -0.32 -8.29 2.34
CA GLU A 127 -0.72 -8.68 0.98
C GLU A 127 0.46 -8.59 -0.01
N ARG A 128 1.25 -7.52 0.07
CA ARG A 128 2.44 -7.28 -0.77
C ARG A 128 3.53 -8.33 -0.51
N GLU A 129 3.76 -8.71 0.74
CA GLU A 129 4.68 -9.80 1.10
C GLU A 129 4.19 -11.14 0.54
N SER A 130 2.90 -11.45 0.69
CA SER A 130 2.30 -12.66 0.14
C SER A 130 2.41 -12.70 -1.40
N ALA A 131 2.15 -11.58 -2.07
CA ALA A 131 2.29 -11.45 -3.52
C ALA A 131 3.75 -11.67 -3.96
N SER A 132 4.70 -11.07 -3.25
CA SER A 132 6.13 -11.25 -3.51
C SER A 132 6.56 -12.72 -3.40
N ALA A 133 6.09 -13.42 -2.36
CA ALA A 133 6.39 -14.84 -2.18
C ALA A 133 5.83 -15.70 -3.32
N ARG A 134 4.59 -15.45 -3.76
CA ARG A 134 3.96 -16.17 -4.88
C ARG A 134 4.71 -15.94 -6.20
N MET A 135 5.14 -14.70 -6.45
CA MET A 135 5.90 -14.36 -7.65
C MET A 135 7.28 -15.05 -7.66
N ALA A 136 7.97 -15.09 -6.52
CA ALA A 136 9.24 -15.81 -6.40
C ALA A 136 9.07 -17.32 -6.66
N VAL A 137 8.05 -17.96 -6.07
CA VAL A 137 7.74 -19.39 -6.30
C VAL A 137 7.38 -19.65 -7.77
N GLY A 138 6.59 -18.78 -8.40
CA GLY A 138 6.26 -18.90 -9.82
C GLY A 138 7.49 -18.84 -10.73
N GLY A 139 8.47 -18.00 -10.39
CA GLY A 139 9.77 -17.95 -11.07
C GLY A 139 10.51 -19.28 -11.00
N VAL A 140 10.66 -19.84 -9.79
CA VAL A 140 11.31 -21.15 -9.57
C VAL A 140 10.62 -22.27 -10.36
N ILE A 141 9.28 -22.31 -10.35
CA ILE A 141 8.53 -23.32 -11.12
C ILE A 141 8.78 -23.15 -12.62
N THR A 142 8.79 -21.91 -13.12
CA THR A 142 9.04 -21.65 -14.55
C THR A 142 10.45 -22.06 -14.97
N ASP A 143 11.45 -21.81 -14.12
CA ASP A 143 12.84 -22.18 -14.40
C ASP A 143 13.03 -23.70 -14.36
N THR A 144 12.45 -24.38 -13.37
CA THR A 144 12.50 -25.86 -13.32
C THR A 144 11.79 -26.50 -14.52
N LEU A 145 10.65 -25.97 -14.97
CA LEU A 145 9.99 -26.42 -16.19
C LEU A 145 10.86 -26.17 -17.44
N ARG A 146 11.56 -25.04 -17.50
CA ARG A 146 12.50 -24.76 -18.61
C ARG A 146 13.65 -25.76 -18.63
N GLU A 147 14.27 -26.04 -17.48
CA GLU A 147 15.34 -27.03 -17.38
C GLU A 147 14.88 -28.44 -17.78
N GLN A 148 13.63 -28.79 -17.46
CA GLN A 148 13.03 -30.05 -17.90
C GLN A 148 12.87 -30.11 -19.42
N VAL A 149 12.35 -29.04 -20.03
CA VAL A 149 12.22 -28.94 -21.50
C VAL A 149 13.58 -29.04 -22.17
N GLU A 150 14.58 -28.30 -21.71
CA GLU A 150 15.95 -28.37 -22.26
C GLU A 150 16.56 -29.76 -22.14
N ARG A 151 16.24 -30.49 -21.06
CA ARG A 151 16.69 -31.87 -20.88
C ARG A 151 16.01 -32.82 -21.87
N PHE A 152 14.71 -32.66 -22.11
CA PHE A 152 13.99 -33.43 -23.12
C PHE A 152 14.55 -33.18 -24.53
N ASP A 153 14.81 -31.92 -24.88
CA ASP A 153 15.40 -31.57 -26.18
C ASP A 153 16.78 -32.24 -26.39
N ARG A 154 17.62 -32.31 -25.34
CA ARG A 154 18.91 -33.01 -25.41
C ARG A 154 18.77 -34.52 -25.59
N VAL A 155 17.79 -35.15 -24.94
CA VAL A 155 17.54 -36.59 -25.09
C VAL A 155 17.06 -36.90 -26.51
N LEU A 156 16.15 -36.10 -27.05
CA LEU A 156 15.68 -36.26 -28.45
C LEU A 156 16.82 -36.09 -29.46
N ALA A 157 17.73 -35.12 -29.24
CA ALA A 157 18.90 -34.93 -30.08
C ALA A 157 19.87 -36.14 -30.02
N LEU A 158 20.04 -36.75 -28.84
CA LEU A 158 20.84 -37.96 -28.68
C LEU A 158 20.23 -39.16 -29.41
N GLU A 159 18.91 -39.33 -29.33
CA GLU A 159 18.20 -40.39 -30.04
C GLU A 159 18.33 -40.23 -31.55
N ALA A 160 18.15 -39.02 -32.08
CA ALA A 160 18.37 -38.73 -33.49
C ALA A 160 19.81 -39.05 -33.95
N ALA A 161 20.82 -38.68 -33.14
CA ALA A 161 22.21 -39.00 -33.42
C ALA A 161 22.48 -40.52 -33.40
N ARG A 162 21.84 -41.26 -32.48
CA ARG A 162 21.94 -42.72 -32.43
C ARG A 162 21.34 -43.36 -33.68
N ASP A 163 20.17 -42.89 -34.12
CA ASP A 163 19.54 -43.38 -35.35
C ASP A 163 20.42 -43.13 -36.58
N GLU A 164 21.11 -42.00 -36.66
CA GLU A 164 22.08 -41.72 -37.73
C GLU A 164 23.27 -42.70 -37.71
N VAL A 165 23.80 -43.02 -36.53
CA VAL A 165 24.87 -44.01 -36.36
C VAL A 165 24.40 -45.40 -36.75
N GLU A 166 23.20 -45.82 -36.33
CA GLU A 166 22.62 -47.12 -36.70
C GLU A 166 22.40 -47.21 -38.22
N LYS A 167 21.92 -46.14 -38.87
CA LYS A 167 21.83 -46.07 -40.34
C LYS A 167 23.18 -46.19 -41.02
N ALA A 168 24.21 -45.52 -40.51
CA ALA A 168 25.57 -45.59 -41.05
C ALA A 168 26.16 -47.00 -40.92
N HIS A 169 25.91 -47.68 -39.80
CA HIS A 169 26.29 -49.09 -39.61
C HIS A 169 25.56 -50.01 -40.58
N ALA A 170 24.24 -49.88 -40.72
CA ALA A 170 23.47 -50.68 -41.66
C ALA A 170 23.95 -50.49 -43.12
N LEU A 171 24.26 -49.25 -43.52
CA LEU A 171 24.85 -48.96 -44.84
C LEU A 171 26.22 -49.62 -45.02
N ALA A 172 27.06 -49.60 -43.98
CA ALA A 172 28.38 -50.23 -44.02
C ALA A 172 28.29 -51.76 -44.13
N ASP A 173 27.32 -52.39 -43.46
CA ASP A 173 27.09 -53.83 -43.53
C ASP A 173 26.56 -54.25 -44.92
N ILE A 174 25.63 -53.49 -45.51
CA ILE A 174 25.18 -53.71 -46.90
C ILE A 174 26.36 -53.63 -47.87
N TYR A 175 27.21 -52.61 -47.72
CA TYR A 175 28.39 -52.46 -48.58
C TYR A 175 29.36 -53.64 -48.42
N ARG A 176 29.53 -54.16 -47.20
CA ARG A 176 30.35 -55.34 -46.93
C ARG A 176 29.77 -56.60 -47.57
N GLU A 177 28.45 -56.79 -47.50
CA GLU A 177 27.75 -57.93 -48.12
C GLU A 177 27.81 -57.89 -49.66
N GLU A 178 27.69 -56.70 -50.27
CA GLU A 178 27.84 -56.53 -51.73
C GLU A 178 29.27 -56.77 -52.23
N HIS A 179 30.28 -56.62 -51.36
CA HIS A 179 31.70 -56.81 -51.69
C HIS A 179 32.26 -58.16 -51.24
N LEU A 180 31.42 -59.07 -50.71
CA LEU A 180 31.85 -60.44 -50.44
C LEU A 180 31.98 -61.23 -51.77
N PRO A 181 33.13 -61.87 -52.05
CA PRO A 181 33.27 -62.69 -53.26
C PRO A 181 32.29 -63.89 -53.21
N PRO A 182 31.76 -64.35 -54.37
CA PRO A 182 30.76 -65.41 -54.41
C PRO A 182 31.28 -66.66 -53.71
N LYS A 183 30.47 -67.19 -52.79
CA LYS A 183 30.76 -68.41 -52.03
C LYS A 183 31.02 -69.56 -53.03
N PRO A 184 32.17 -70.27 -52.95
CA PRO A 184 32.47 -71.35 -53.89
C PRO A 184 31.42 -72.47 -53.76
N PRO A 185 31.02 -73.12 -54.87
CA PRO A 185 29.92 -74.06 -54.86
C PRO A 185 30.23 -75.27 -53.96
N GLU A 186 29.32 -75.54 -53.04
CA GLU A 186 29.30 -76.74 -52.22
C GLU A 186 29.22 -77.96 -53.14
N ARG A 187 30.26 -78.79 -53.13
CA ARG A 187 30.26 -80.06 -53.87
C ARG A 187 29.31 -81.02 -53.16
N ALA A 188 28.18 -81.30 -53.80
CA ALA A 188 27.31 -82.41 -53.46
C ALA A 188 28.09 -83.73 -53.48
N LYS A 189 27.99 -84.48 -52.38
CA LYS A 189 28.25 -85.92 -52.30
C LYS A 189 27.18 -86.55 -51.43
#